data_AF-A0A5M8AG32-F1
#
_entry.id   AF-A0A5M8AG32-F1
#
_cell.length_a   1.000
_cell.length_b   1.000
_cell.length_c   1.000
_cell.angle_alpha   90.00
_cell.angle_beta   90.00
_cell.angle_gamma   90.00
#
_symmetry.space_group_name_H-M   'P 1'
#
loop_
_entity.id
_entity.type
_entity.pdbx_description
1 polymer ?
#
loop_
_entity_poly.entity_id
_entity_poly.type
_entity_poly.pdbx_seq_one_letter_code
_entity_poly.pdbx_strand_id
1 'polypeptide(L)'
;MSSALETLTSGGFSIGVELPLDNDWSPAGQAARQRDGRLPGEPDLSAHRALAQLADRAGFRALWVRDVPLYDPQFGDAAQVFEAFSYLGYLAGITERILLGTAAIVLPLRDPYLTLKSATTIDQLSNGRLLLGVASGDRPVEYPIFGRDFDNRGQNFREQVALLRNGGADLPSGIALLPRPTGPLPLLVAGLAQQTPSWVGQHMDGWLAYPGTPQDHVRRSALWREVAGDKPYISFIHLDLLADPDAPMQRHRFGGAVGRHGLIEELHAMREAGVRHVGLHFRRSQRPVSDAMEEIAAYVLPHFHAEADRQGPGAMAA
;
A
#
# COMPACT_ATOMS: atom_id res chain seq x y z
N MET A 1 -17.74 13.83 -4.83
CA MET A 1 -16.34 13.42 -5.07
C MET A 1 -16.31 11.91 -5.05
N SER A 2 -15.56 11.27 -5.96
CA SER A 2 -15.33 9.82 -5.95
C SER A 2 -14.58 9.43 -4.67
N SER A 3 -14.94 8.32 -4.04
CA SER A 3 -14.21 7.80 -2.88
C SER A 3 -12.78 7.38 -3.25
N ALA A 4 -11.90 7.25 -2.26
CA ALA A 4 -10.53 6.76 -2.49
C ALA A 4 -10.52 5.36 -3.12
N LEU A 5 -11.45 4.46 -2.77
CA LEU A 5 -11.53 3.10 -3.33
C LEU A 5 -12.02 3.08 -4.78
N GLU A 6 -13.04 3.88 -5.11
CA GLU A 6 -13.47 4.07 -6.51
C GLU A 6 -12.34 4.67 -7.34
N THR A 7 -11.61 5.63 -6.77
CA THR A 7 -10.43 6.20 -7.41
C THR A 7 -9.36 5.12 -7.60
N LEU A 8 -9.08 4.30 -6.59
CA LEU A 8 -8.08 3.24 -6.68
C LEU A 8 -8.40 2.25 -7.82
N THR A 9 -9.67 1.93 -8.05
CA THR A 9 -10.09 0.87 -8.96
C THR A 9 -10.65 1.36 -10.29
N SER A 10 -10.72 2.67 -10.48
CA SER A 10 -11.18 3.30 -11.73
C SER A 10 -10.38 2.78 -12.94
N GLY A 11 -11.07 2.45 -14.03
CA GLY A 11 -10.50 1.74 -15.19
C GLY A 11 -10.40 0.22 -15.01
N GLY A 12 -10.78 -0.32 -13.85
CA GLY A 12 -10.80 -1.75 -13.54
C GLY A 12 -9.44 -2.36 -13.18
N PHE A 13 -8.36 -1.58 -13.26
CA PHE A 13 -7.01 -1.92 -12.81
C PHE A 13 -6.18 -0.64 -12.65
N SER A 14 -5.37 -0.55 -11.59
CA SER A 14 -4.42 0.55 -11.46
C SER A 14 -3.09 0.14 -10.87
N ILE A 15 -2.09 0.99 -11.04
CA ILE A 15 -0.71 0.75 -10.64
C ILE A 15 -0.30 1.83 -9.65
N GLY A 16 0.26 1.42 -8.52
CA GLY A 16 0.83 2.28 -7.49
C GLY A 16 2.27 1.89 -7.20
N VAL A 17 2.85 2.49 -6.17
CA VAL A 17 4.21 2.19 -5.71
C VAL A 17 4.24 2.01 -4.20
N GLU A 18 5.10 1.12 -3.73
CA GLU A 18 5.30 0.82 -2.32
C GLU A 18 6.60 1.45 -1.83
N LEU A 19 6.54 2.07 -0.65
CA LEU A 19 7.69 2.68 0.00
C LEU A 19 8.54 1.63 0.74
N PRO A 20 9.86 1.84 0.87
CA PRO A 20 10.63 3.00 0.38
C PRO A 20 10.86 2.99 -1.14
N LEU A 21 10.87 4.19 -1.76
CA LEU A 21 11.35 4.39 -3.13
C LEU A 21 12.88 4.45 -3.11
N ASP A 22 13.49 3.31 -2.83
CA ASP A 22 14.94 3.12 -2.75
C ASP A 22 15.30 1.76 -3.34
N ASN A 23 16.59 1.49 -3.55
CA ASN A 23 17.11 0.25 -4.10
C ASN A 23 18.22 -0.40 -3.26
N ASP A 24 18.17 -0.26 -1.93
CA ASP A 24 19.15 -0.81 -0.98
C ASP A 24 19.31 -2.34 -0.99
N TRP A 25 18.39 -3.09 -1.61
CA TRP A 25 18.54 -4.55 -1.79
C TRP A 25 19.29 -4.94 -3.07
N SER A 26 19.55 -3.99 -3.98
CA SER A 26 20.43 -4.21 -5.14
C SER A 26 21.90 -4.40 -4.68
N PRO A 27 22.77 -5.06 -5.48
CA PRO A 27 24.19 -5.18 -5.11
C PRO A 27 24.88 -3.83 -4.86
N ALA A 28 24.57 -2.82 -5.68
CA ALA A 28 25.09 -1.46 -5.51
C ALA A 28 24.54 -0.77 -4.25
N GLY A 29 23.24 -0.92 -3.99
CA GLY A 29 22.58 -0.39 -2.80
C GLY A 29 23.11 -1.01 -1.51
N GLN A 30 23.34 -2.33 -1.49
CA GLN A 30 23.95 -3.02 -0.35
C GLN A 30 25.37 -2.51 -0.08
N ALA A 31 26.17 -2.28 -1.12
CA ALA A 31 27.51 -1.72 -0.98
C ALA A 31 27.47 -0.28 -0.45
N ALA A 32 26.53 0.56 -0.92
CA ALA A 32 26.33 1.92 -0.41
C ALA A 32 25.93 1.91 1.08
N ARG A 33 24.91 1.14 1.43
CA ARG A 33 24.47 0.92 2.81
C ARG A 33 25.60 0.54 3.75
N GLN A 34 26.46 -0.39 3.34
CA GLN A 34 27.64 -0.79 4.14
C GLN A 34 28.65 0.35 4.31
N ARG A 35 28.95 1.11 3.25
CA ARG A 35 29.85 2.28 3.33
C ARG A 35 29.30 3.35 4.27
N ASP A 36 27.99 3.54 4.29
CA ASP A 36 27.32 4.55 5.12
C ASP A 36 27.09 4.08 6.56
N GLY A 37 27.43 2.82 6.90
CA GLY A 37 27.22 2.26 8.23
C GLY A 37 25.75 1.98 8.58
N ARG A 38 24.85 1.94 7.60
CA ARG A 38 23.42 1.65 7.77
C ARG A 38 23.16 0.17 8.09
N LEU A 39 22.07 -0.16 8.79
CA LEU A 39 21.64 -1.52 9.12
C LEU A 39 21.14 -2.28 7.87
N PRO A 40 21.17 -3.64 7.85
CA PRO A 40 20.58 -4.40 6.75
C PRO A 40 19.11 -4.04 6.51
N GLY A 41 18.74 -3.72 5.27
CA GLY A 41 17.38 -3.30 4.95
C GLY A 41 17.00 -1.91 5.47
N GLU A 42 17.97 -1.06 5.85
CA GLU A 42 17.77 0.37 6.09
C GLU A 42 17.95 1.16 4.78
N PRO A 43 16.89 1.76 4.23
CA PRO A 43 16.95 2.47 2.95
C PRO A 43 17.70 3.80 3.04
N ASP A 44 18.14 4.32 1.90
CA ASP A 44 18.52 5.73 1.78
C ASP A 44 17.29 6.57 1.47
N LEU A 45 16.91 7.45 2.39
CA LEU A 45 15.72 8.30 2.26
C LEU A 45 16.06 9.72 1.79
N SER A 46 17.30 10.01 1.41
CA SER A 46 17.71 11.35 0.96
C SER A 46 16.88 11.90 -0.21
N ALA A 47 16.42 11.02 -1.11
CA ALA A 47 15.62 11.37 -2.28
C ALA A 47 14.10 11.19 -2.10
N HIS A 48 13.63 10.77 -0.91
CA HIS A 48 12.25 10.31 -0.70
C HIS A 48 11.19 11.34 -1.12
N ARG A 49 11.42 12.63 -0.83
CA ARG A 49 10.54 13.74 -1.21
C ARG A 49 10.38 13.83 -2.73
N ALA A 50 11.50 13.85 -3.45
CA ALA A 50 11.52 14.02 -4.89
C ALA A 50 10.84 12.83 -5.59
N LEU A 51 11.10 11.61 -5.11
CA LEU A 51 10.51 10.39 -5.66
C LEU A 51 9.02 10.26 -5.36
N ALA A 52 8.55 10.66 -4.16
CA ALA A 52 7.12 10.71 -3.86
C ALA A 52 6.38 11.72 -4.77
N GLN A 53 6.98 12.89 -5.00
CA GLN A 53 6.42 13.89 -5.92
C GLN A 53 6.49 13.45 -7.39
N LEU A 54 7.51 12.68 -7.77
CA LEU A 54 7.57 12.04 -9.09
C LEU A 54 6.41 11.04 -9.24
N ALA A 55 6.20 10.15 -8.26
CA ALA A 55 5.10 9.18 -8.30
C ALA A 55 3.74 9.89 -8.49
N ASP A 56 3.52 10.96 -7.71
CA ASP A 56 2.32 11.79 -7.79
C ASP A 56 2.13 12.44 -9.16
N ARG A 57 3.17 13.09 -9.71
CA ARG A 57 3.10 13.76 -11.03
C ARG A 57 3.01 12.78 -12.20
N ALA A 58 3.66 11.63 -12.09
CA ALA A 58 3.74 10.61 -13.12
C ALA A 58 2.45 9.81 -13.32
N GLY A 59 1.49 9.90 -12.39
CA GLY A 59 0.18 9.27 -12.52
C GLY A 59 0.08 7.87 -11.90
N PHE A 60 0.99 7.52 -11.00
CA PHE A 60 0.79 6.36 -10.13
C PHE A 60 -0.42 6.60 -9.22
N ARG A 61 -1.22 5.56 -8.99
CA ARG A 61 -2.52 5.69 -8.32
C ARG A 61 -2.42 5.79 -6.80
N ALA A 62 -1.45 5.11 -6.20
CA ALA A 62 -1.28 5.07 -4.75
C ALA A 62 0.18 4.96 -4.32
N LEU A 63 0.51 5.54 -3.17
CA LEU A 63 1.74 5.35 -2.40
C LEU A 63 1.43 4.51 -1.15
N TRP A 64 2.12 3.39 -0.95
CA TRP A 64 1.87 2.51 0.18
C TRP A 64 2.98 2.58 1.24
N VAL A 65 2.61 2.86 2.49
CA VAL A 65 3.50 2.83 3.67
C VAL A 65 3.24 1.60 4.54
N ARG A 66 4.24 1.13 5.26
CA ARG A 66 4.11 -0.01 6.19
C ARG A 66 4.24 0.44 7.64
N ASP A 67 3.64 -0.29 8.57
CA ASP A 67 3.75 0.04 9.99
C ASP A 67 4.83 -0.81 10.67
N VAL A 68 6.05 -0.30 10.63
CA VAL A 68 7.24 -0.96 11.20
C VAL A 68 7.86 0.01 12.22
N PRO A 69 7.41 -0.03 13.49
CA PRO A 69 7.85 0.94 14.48
C PRO A 69 9.27 0.67 15.00
N LEU A 70 9.74 -0.58 14.91
CA LEU A 70 11.05 -1.01 15.41
C LEU A 70 11.79 -1.83 14.35
N TYR A 71 13.12 -1.72 14.36
CA TYR A 71 13.97 -2.57 13.55
C TYR A 71 14.28 -3.88 14.30
N ASP A 72 13.94 -5.01 13.68
CA ASP A 72 14.32 -6.35 14.13
C ASP A 72 15.37 -6.94 13.18
N PRO A 73 16.61 -7.19 13.63
CA PRO A 73 17.65 -7.82 12.82
C PRO A 73 17.26 -9.21 12.28
N GLN A 74 16.36 -9.95 12.96
CA GLN A 74 15.88 -11.24 12.46
C GLN A 74 14.96 -11.09 11.25
N PHE A 75 14.27 -9.95 11.14
CA PHE A 75 13.45 -9.61 9.99
C PHE A 75 14.27 -8.95 8.88
N GLY A 76 15.27 -8.14 9.24
CA GLY A 76 16.24 -7.54 8.31
C GLY A 76 15.64 -6.50 7.36
N ASP A 77 14.55 -5.85 7.77
CA ASP A 77 13.83 -4.87 6.95
C ASP A 77 13.26 -3.73 7.82
N ALA A 78 13.79 -2.52 7.63
CA ALA A 78 13.41 -1.29 8.33
C ALA A 78 12.25 -0.51 7.67
N ALA A 79 11.64 -1.03 6.61
CA ALA A 79 10.61 -0.33 5.84
C ALA A 79 11.09 1.05 5.35
N GLN A 80 10.18 2.03 5.36
CA GLN A 80 10.48 3.43 5.11
C GLN A 80 10.96 4.21 6.34
N VAL A 81 11.40 3.52 7.42
CA VAL A 81 11.98 4.05 8.68
C VAL A 81 11.07 4.96 9.52
N PHE A 82 10.37 5.90 8.91
CA PHE A 82 9.51 6.87 9.57
C PHE A 82 8.21 6.23 10.10
N GLU A 83 7.70 6.80 11.20
CA GLU A 83 6.40 6.44 11.78
C GLU A 83 5.27 6.68 10.75
N ALA A 84 4.40 5.67 10.57
CA ALA A 84 3.48 5.60 9.45
C ALA A 84 2.53 6.80 9.33
N PHE A 85 1.82 7.21 10.40
CA PHE A 85 0.86 8.31 10.29
C PHE A 85 1.53 9.68 10.18
N SER A 86 2.64 9.88 10.88
CA SER A 86 3.45 11.10 10.77
C SER A 86 3.98 11.26 9.36
N TYR A 87 4.48 10.18 8.76
CA TYR A 87 4.98 10.20 7.40
C TYR A 87 3.86 10.37 6.37
N LEU A 88 2.68 9.77 6.58
CA LEU A 88 1.50 10.05 5.78
C LEU A 88 1.08 11.52 5.84
N GLY A 89 1.18 12.17 7.00
CA GLY A 89 0.91 13.60 7.15
C GLY A 89 1.88 14.45 6.33
N TYR A 90 3.16 14.08 6.34
CA TYR A 90 4.16 14.69 5.47
C TYR A 90 3.82 14.49 3.98
N LEU A 91 3.54 13.26 3.56
CA LEU A 91 3.20 12.93 2.17
C LEU A 91 1.93 13.65 1.70
N ALA A 92 0.92 13.79 2.56
CA ALA A 92 -0.30 14.55 2.29
C ALA A 92 0.00 16.02 1.98
N GLY A 93 0.97 16.63 2.65
CA GLY A 93 1.37 18.02 2.44
C GLY A 93 2.25 18.26 1.21
N ILE A 94 2.87 17.23 0.63
CA ILE A 94 3.80 17.38 -0.51
C ILE A 94 3.30 16.75 -1.82
N THR A 95 2.14 16.09 -1.80
CA THR A 95 1.50 15.45 -2.96
C THR A 95 0.06 15.93 -3.13
N GLU A 96 -0.44 15.93 -4.35
CA GLU A 96 -1.73 16.52 -4.69
C GLU A 96 -2.80 15.49 -5.08
N ARG A 97 -2.43 14.41 -5.79
CA ARG A 97 -3.40 13.54 -6.49
C ARG A 97 -3.33 12.09 -6.04
N ILE A 98 -2.12 11.57 -5.81
CA ILE A 98 -1.88 10.17 -5.48
C ILE A 98 -2.57 9.77 -4.19
N LEU A 99 -3.18 8.58 -4.18
CA LEU A 99 -3.78 8.04 -2.96
C LEU A 99 -2.69 7.67 -1.96
N LEU A 100 -3.00 7.79 -0.68
CA LEU A 100 -2.08 7.52 0.41
C LEU A 100 -2.56 6.28 1.16
N GLY A 101 -1.87 5.17 0.94
CA GLY A 101 -2.26 3.86 1.45
C GLY A 101 -1.36 3.34 2.56
N THR A 102 -1.91 2.54 3.46
CA THR A 102 -1.14 1.73 4.41
C THR A 102 -1.21 0.26 4.01
N ALA A 103 -0.09 -0.45 4.04
CA ALA A 103 0.01 -1.89 3.78
C ALA A 103 0.91 -2.59 4.81
N ALA A 104 0.60 -2.57 6.11
CA ALA A 104 -0.63 -2.10 6.74
C ALA A 104 -0.37 -1.61 8.18
N ILE A 105 -1.28 -0.79 8.73
CA ILE A 105 -1.26 -0.39 10.14
C ILE A 105 -1.51 -1.60 11.03
N VAL A 106 -0.63 -1.83 12.00
CA VAL A 106 -0.78 -2.93 12.96
C VAL A 106 -1.67 -2.47 14.10
N LEU A 107 -2.99 -2.61 13.94
CA LEU A 107 -3.98 -2.11 14.89
C LEU A 107 -3.67 -2.52 16.34
N PRO A 108 -3.37 -3.81 16.65
CA PRO A 108 -3.18 -4.22 18.03
C PRO A 108 -1.97 -3.59 18.74
N LEU A 109 -1.01 -3.01 18.01
CA LEU A 109 0.13 -2.30 18.59
C LEU A 109 -0.19 -0.84 18.95
N ARG A 110 -1.28 -0.28 18.41
CA ARG A 110 -1.62 1.14 18.55
C ARG A 110 -2.77 1.37 19.51
N ASP A 111 -2.84 2.59 20.03
CA ASP A 111 -4.03 3.04 20.76
C ASP A 111 -5.23 3.19 19.79
N PRO A 112 -6.40 2.63 20.10
CA PRO A 112 -7.55 2.64 19.20
C PRO A 112 -8.03 4.05 18.80
N TYR A 113 -8.15 4.96 19.78
CA TYR A 113 -8.67 6.30 19.54
C TYR A 113 -7.64 7.20 18.86
N LEU A 114 -6.35 7.05 19.19
CA LEU A 114 -5.29 7.74 18.45
C LEU A 114 -5.18 7.24 17.01
N THR A 115 -5.45 5.96 16.75
CA THR A 115 -5.50 5.42 15.38
C THR A 115 -6.65 6.05 14.58
N LEU A 116 -7.86 6.06 15.14
CA LEU A 116 -9.01 6.72 14.52
C LEU A 116 -8.77 8.21 14.28
N LYS A 117 -8.22 8.93 15.28
CA LYS A 117 -7.84 10.34 15.19
C LYS A 117 -6.81 10.59 14.09
N SER A 118 -5.78 9.74 14.01
CA SER A 118 -4.71 9.89 13.01
C SER A 118 -5.24 9.65 11.62
N ALA A 119 -5.98 8.56 11.39
CA ALA A 119 -6.61 8.26 10.11
C ALA A 119 -7.56 9.38 9.65
N THR A 120 -8.43 9.87 10.53
CA THR A 120 -9.36 10.98 10.21
C THR A 120 -8.60 12.27 9.88
N THR A 121 -7.47 12.51 10.56
CA THR A 121 -6.61 13.67 10.28
C THR A 121 -5.95 13.55 8.90
N ILE A 122 -5.40 12.39 8.55
CA ILE A 122 -4.79 12.16 7.23
C ILE A 122 -5.83 12.23 6.12
N ASP A 123 -7.01 11.65 6.32
CA ASP A 123 -8.10 11.73 5.35
C ASP A 123 -8.45 13.20 5.05
N GLN A 124 -8.60 14.03 6.07
CA GLN A 124 -8.89 15.46 5.92
C GLN A 124 -7.73 16.25 5.30
N LEU A 125 -6.49 16.08 5.79
CA LEU A 125 -5.31 16.78 5.26
C LEU A 125 -5.02 16.41 3.80
N SER A 126 -5.38 15.20 3.39
CA SER A 126 -5.18 14.71 2.04
C SER A 126 -6.39 14.95 1.12
N ASN A 127 -7.47 15.58 1.62
CA ASN A 127 -8.73 15.76 0.89
C ASN A 127 -9.37 14.44 0.43
N GLY A 128 -9.44 13.44 1.32
CA GLY A 128 -10.11 12.16 1.07
C GLY A 128 -9.27 11.14 0.31
N ARG A 129 -7.93 11.26 0.32
CA ARG A 129 -7.02 10.36 -0.41
C ARG A 129 -6.53 9.16 0.41
N LEU A 130 -7.00 8.98 1.64
CA LEU A 130 -6.55 7.88 2.51
C LEU A 130 -7.14 6.53 2.09
N LEU A 131 -6.29 5.51 2.01
CA LEU A 131 -6.64 4.09 1.96
C LEU A 131 -6.07 3.40 3.21
N LEU A 132 -6.92 3.14 4.21
CA LEU A 132 -6.44 2.60 5.48
C LEU A 132 -6.39 1.07 5.44
N GLY A 133 -5.27 0.53 4.97
CA GLY A 133 -4.96 -0.88 5.15
C GLY A 133 -4.53 -1.19 6.59
N VAL A 134 -5.11 -2.24 7.15
CA VAL A 134 -4.95 -2.66 8.55
C VAL A 134 -4.57 -4.14 8.64
N ALA A 135 -3.84 -4.50 9.69
CA ALA A 135 -3.39 -5.85 9.96
C ALA A 135 -3.37 -6.15 11.46
N SER A 136 -3.27 -7.44 11.78
CA SER A 136 -2.93 -7.88 13.13
C SER A 136 -1.42 -7.93 13.38
N GLY A 137 -0.56 -7.66 12.39
CA GLY A 137 0.90 -7.74 12.55
C GLY A 137 1.47 -9.17 12.62
N ASP A 138 2.76 -9.27 12.32
CA ASP A 138 3.51 -10.52 12.11
C ASP A 138 4.83 -10.61 12.88
N ARG A 139 5.13 -9.63 13.76
CA ARG A 139 6.34 -9.54 14.57
C ARG A 139 6.03 -9.73 16.06
N PRO A 140 6.08 -10.95 16.60
CA PRO A 140 5.76 -11.22 18.01
C PRO A 140 6.64 -10.45 18.99
N VAL A 141 7.90 -10.17 18.62
CA VAL A 141 8.87 -9.47 19.49
C VAL A 141 8.45 -8.03 19.80
N GLU A 142 7.68 -7.38 18.93
CA GLU A 142 7.24 -5.99 19.13
C GLU A 142 6.16 -5.88 20.21
N TYR A 143 5.27 -6.88 20.31
CA TYR A 143 4.12 -6.85 21.21
C TYR A 143 4.45 -6.57 22.67
N PRO A 144 5.33 -7.33 23.35
CA PRO A 144 5.67 -7.06 24.74
C PRO A 144 6.37 -5.71 24.93
N ILE A 145 7.09 -5.19 23.92
CA ILE A 145 7.74 -3.87 23.97
C ILE A 145 6.68 -2.75 24.06
N PHE A 146 5.56 -2.92 23.36
CA PHE A 146 4.41 -1.99 23.43
C PHE A 146 3.42 -2.33 24.56
N GLY A 147 3.76 -3.27 25.46
CA GLY A 147 2.87 -3.70 26.53
C GLY A 147 1.60 -4.39 26.02
N ARG A 148 1.69 -5.09 24.89
CA ARG A 148 0.58 -5.80 24.23
C ARG A 148 0.80 -7.30 24.27
N ASP A 149 -0.31 -8.04 24.24
CA ASP A 149 -0.31 -9.50 24.15
C ASP A 149 -0.49 -9.94 22.69
N PHE A 150 0.46 -10.76 22.21
CA PHE A 150 0.46 -11.28 20.84
C PHE A 150 -0.68 -12.26 20.57
N ASP A 151 -1.08 -13.05 21.57
CA ASP A 151 -2.08 -14.10 21.38
C ASP A 151 -3.49 -13.51 21.23
N ASN A 152 -3.77 -12.40 21.91
CA ASN A 152 -5.03 -11.67 21.84
C ASN A 152 -5.16 -10.73 20.62
N ARG A 153 -4.14 -10.66 19.75
CA ARG A 153 -4.12 -9.72 18.60
C ARG A 153 -5.32 -9.83 17.66
N GLY A 154 -5.89 -11.03 17.52
CA GLY A 154 -7.07 -11.24 16.67
C GLY A 154 -8.34 -10.61 17.23
N GLN A 155 -8.52 -10.64 18.56
CA GLN A 155 -9.65 -9.96 19.20
C GLN A 155 -9.44 -8.44 19.18
N ASN A 156 -8.25 -7.97 19.57
CA ASN A 156 -7.90 -6.55 19.56
C ASN A 156 -8.09 -5.94 18.17
N PHE A 157 -7.73 -6.67 17.11
CA PHE A 157 -7.97 -6.25 15.73
C PHE A 157 -9.46 -6.01 15.44
N ARG A 158 -10.35 -6.94 15.82
CA ARG A 158 -11.80 -6.79 15.61
C ARG A 158 -12.38 -5.60 16.35
N GLU A 159 -12.01 -5.43 17.61
CA GLU A 159 -12.48 -4.32 18.45
C GLU A 159 -12.08 -2.97 17.87
N GLN A 160 -10.84 -2.84 17.38
CA GLN A 160 -10.40 -1.62 16.71
C GLN A 160 -11.07 -1.40 15.35
N VAL A 161 -11.30 -2.44 14.55
CA VAL A 161 -12.08 -2.31 13.30
C VAL A 161 -13.50 -1.81 13.61
N ALA A 162 -14.15 -2.33 14.66
CA ALA A 162 -15.47 -1.85 15.07
C ALA A 162 -15.46 -0.37 15.45
N LEU A 163 -14.46 0.09 16.21
CA LEU A 163 -14.28 1.50 16.54
C LEU A 163 -14.07 2.38 15.29
N LEU A 164 -13.21 1.94 14.37
CA LEU A 164 -12.94 2.67 13.12
C LEU A 164 -14.20 2.78 12.25
N ARG A 165 -15.01 1.71 12.18
CA ARG A 165 -16.30 1.71 11.46
C ARG A 165 -17.34 2.62 12.10
N ASN A 166 -17.39 2.66 13.42
CA ASN A 166 -18.30 3.54 14.15
C ASN A 166 -17.85 5.01 14.15
N GLY A 167 -16.64 5.32 13.69
CA GLY A 167 -16.11 6.69 13.63
C GLY A 167 -16.05 7.39 14.99
N GLY A 168 -16.03 6.62 16.09
CA GLY A 168 -16.05 7.15 17.46
C GLY A 168 -17.41 7.68 17.91
N ALA A 169 -18.53 7.18 17.37
CA ALA A 169 -19.87 7.62 17.80
C ALA A 169 -20.21 7.28 19.26
N ASP A 170 -19.49 6.34 19.88
CA ASP A 170 -19.69 5.92 21.28
C ASP A 170 -18.97 6.81 22.30
N LEU A 171 -18.45 7.96 21.88
CA LEU A 171 -17.82 8.92 22.81
C LEU A 171 -18.83 9.46 23.84
N PRO A 172 -18.40 9.75 25.08
CA PRO A 172 -19.27 10.33 26.09
C PRO A 172 -19.91 11.65 25.62
N SER A 173 -21.11 11.92 26.12
CA SER A 173 -21.83 13.18 25.82
C SER A 173 -20.94 14.41 26.08
N GLY A 174 -20.90 15.32 25.10
CA GLY A 174 -20.09 16.54 25.16
C GLY A 174 -18.64 16.37 24.67
N ILE A 175 -18.19 15.15 24.42
CA ILE A 175 -16.87 14.88 23.82
C ILE A 175 -17.04 14.57 22.34
N ALA A 176 -16.19 15.15 21.50
CA ALA A 176 -16.23 14.95 20.06
C ALA A 176 -14.85 14.66 19.48
N LEU A 177 -14.79 13.74 18.52
CA LEU A 177 -13.64 13.57 17.66
C LEU A 177 -13.60 14.72 16.64
N LEU A 178 -12.49 15.45 16.62
CA LEU A 178 -12.17 16.44 15.59
C LEU A 178 -10.84 16.06 14.91
N PRO A 179 -10.60 16.38 13.62
CA PRO A 179 -11.63 16.81 12.67
C PRO A 179 -12.73 15.75 12.55
N ARG A 180 -13.94 16.17 12.21
CA ARG A 180 -15.05 15.22 12.09
C ARG A 180 -14.79 14.31 10.88
N PRO A 181 -15.04 12.99 10.99
CA PRO A 181 -15.08 12.13 9.83
C PRO A 181 -16.12 12.66 8.83
N THR A 182 -15.73 12.77 7.56
CA THR A 182 -16.63 13.18 6.45
C THR A 182 -17.41 12.01 5.88
N GLY A 183 -17.03 10.78 6.24
CA GLY A 183 -17.64 9.53 5.85
C GLY A 183 -16.90 8.35 6.48
N PRO A 184 -17.29 7.10 6.15
CA PRO A 184 -16.57 5.92 6.60
C PRO A 184 -15.16 5.87 5.99
N LEU A 185 -14.17 5.55 6.82
CA LEU A 185 -12.79 5.33 6.35
C LEU A 185 -12.73 4.07 5.46
N PRO A 186 -12.04 4.11 4.32
CA PRO A 186 -11.82 2.93 3.49
C PRO A 186 -10.89 1.95 4.21
N LEU A 187 -11.42 0.81 4.66
CA LEU A 187 -10.65 -0.19 5.42
C LEU A 187 -10.27 -1.37 4.53
N LEU A 188 -8.97 -1.56 4.32
CA LEU A 188 -8.45 -2.74 3.63
C LEU A 188 -7.76 -3.66 4.64
N VAL A 189 -7.84 -4.98 4.46
CA VAL A 189 -7.15 -5.92 5.35
C VAL A 189 -5.90 -6.47 4.69
N ALA A 190 -4.79 -6.58 5.41
CA ALA A 190 -3.64 -7.35 4.95
C ALA A 190 -3.70 -8.80 5.46
N GLY A 191 -3.60 -9.76 4.53
CA GLY A 191 -3.76 -11.18 4.85
C GLY A 191 -5.14 -11.46 5.48
N LEU A 192 -5.20 -12.29 6.52
CA LEU A 192 -6.45 -12.57 7.24
C LEU A 192 -6.53 -11.88 8.61
N ALA A 193 -5.45 -11.27 9.09
CA ALA A 193 -5.41 -10.59 10.39
C ALA A 193 -6.00 -11.41 11.56
N GLN A 194 -5.74 -12.73 11.60
CA GLN A 194 -6.31 -13.70 12.57
C GLN A 194 -7.84 -13.90 12.49
N GLN A 195 -8.47 -13.51 11.38
CA GLN A 195 -9.91 -13.62 11.16
C GLN A 195 -10.24 -14.75 10.17
N THR A 196 -11.52 -15.13 10.14
CA THR A 196 -12.01 -16.04 9.09
C THR A 196 -12.25 -15.27 7.78
N PRO A 197 -12.12 -15.91 6.61
CA PRO A 197 -12.42 -15.26 5.33
C PRO A 197 -13.81 -14.59 5.28
N SER A 198 -14.83 -15.25 5.83
CA SER A 198 -16.20 -14.71 5.90
C SER A 198 -16.26 -13.42 6.73
N TRP A 199 -15.59 -13.38 7.90
CA TRP A 199 -15.53 -12.17 8.71
C TRP A 199 -14.88 -11.02 7.93
N VAL A 200 -13.76 -11.30 7.26
CA VAL A 200 -13.05 -10.31 6.46
C VAL A 200 -13.94 -9.76 5.33
N GLY A 201 -14.58 -10.64 4.57
CA GLY A 201 -15.46 -10.24 3.45
C GLY A 201 -16.65 -9.38 3.88
N GLN A 202 -17.18 -9.63 5.09
CA GLN A 202 -18.26 -8.84 5.67
C GLN A 202 -17.80 -7.46 6.18
N HIS A 203 -16.64 -7.38 6.83
CA HIS A 203 -16.26 -6.19 7.61
C HIS A 203 -15.25 -5.26 6.91
N MET A 204 -14.58 -5.71 5.86
CA MET A 204 -13.53 -4.96 5.16
C MET A 204 -13.99 -4.53 3.77
N ASP A 205 -13.40 -3.46 3.24
CA ASP A 205 -13.73 -2.89 1.93
C ASP A 205 -12.80 -3.38 0.81
N GLY A 206 -11.66 -3.97 1.16
CA GLY A 206 -10.73 -4.54 0.21
C GLY A 206 -9.71 -5.46 0.87
N TRP A 207 -9.00 -6.23 0.06
CA TRP A 207 -8.00 -7.19 0.53
C TRP A 207 -6.63 -6.93 -0.08
N LEU A 208 -5.64 -6.70 0.78
CA LEU A 208 -4.22 -6.60 0.47
C LEU A 208 -3.61 -8.00 0.58
N ALA A 209 -3.44 -8.67 -0.56
CA ALA A 209 -2.90 -10.00 -0.63
C ALA A 209 -1.38 -9.99 -0.83
N TYR A 210 -0.72 -11.01 -0.27
CA TYR A 210 0.70 -11.24 -0.48
C TYR A 210 1.04 -11.32 -1.98
N PRO A 211 2.23 -10.81 -2.39
CA PRO A 211 2.75 -10.98 -3.73
C PRO A 211 2.68 -12.43 -4.22
N GLY A 212 2.43 -12.60 -5.51
CA GLY A 212 2.32 -13.91 -6.14
C GLY A 212 2.38 -13.80 -7.66
N THR A 213 2.35 -14.95 -8.32
CA THR A 213 2.19 -15.03 -9.77
C THR A 213 0.72 -14.82 -10.15
N PRO A 214 0.39 -14.50 -11.42
CA PRO A 214 -1.00 -14.40 -11.87
C PRO A 214 -1.81 -15.66 -11.53
N GLN A 215 -1.20 -16.85 -11.64
CA GLN A 215 -1.84 -18.12 -11.28
C GLN A 215 -2.18 -18.22 -9.78
N ASP A 216 -1.30 -17.73 -8.90
CA ASP A 216 -1.60 -17.66 -7.46
C ASP A 216 -2.81 -16.76 -7.19
N HIS A 217 -2.92 -15.67 -7.94
CA HIS A 217 -3.99 -14.68 -7.79
C HIS A 217 -5.33 -15.17 -8.32
N VAL A 218 -5.39 -15.97 -9.38
CA VAL A 218 -6.65 -16.59 -9.86
C VAL A 218 -7.36 -17.32 -8.72
N ARG A 219 -6.61 -18.13 -7.95
CA ARG A 219 -7.18 -18.87 -6.82
C ARG A 219 -7.58 -17.95 -5.67
N ARG A 220 -6.70 -17.02 -5.29
CA ARG A 220 -6.92 -16.15 -4.12
C ARG A 220 -8.06 -15.16 -4.37
N SER A 221 -8.13 -14.55 -5.55
CA SER A 221 -9.17 -13.59 -5.91
C SER A 221 -10.54 -14.26 -6.01
N ALA A 222 -10.62 -15.52 -6.46
CA ALA A 222 -11.85 -16.30 -6.46
C ALA A 222 -12.37 -16.51 -5.02
N LEU A 223 -11.51 -16.96 -4.11
CA LEU A 223 -11.86 -17.12 -2.69
C LEU A 223 -12.31 -15.81 -2.04
N TRP A 224 -11.70 -14.69 -2.42
CA TRP A 224 -12.12 -13.38 -1.96
C TRP A 224 -13.52 -13.02 -2.47
N ARG A 225 -13.78 -13.25 -3.77
CA ARG A 225 -15.07 -12.96 -4.39
C ARG A 225 -16.21 -13.74 -3.76
N GLU A 226 -15.96 -14.99 -3.34
CA GLU A 226 -16.94 -15.82 -2.63
C GLU A 226 -17.43 -15.19 -1.32
N VAL A 227 -16.55 -14.52 -0.57
CA VAL A 227 -16.88 -13.96 0.76
C VAL A 227 -17.17 -12.45 0.73
N ALA A 228 -16.73 -11.74 -0.31
CA ALA A 228 -16.70 -10.28 -0.36
C ALA A 228 -17.35 -9.67 -1.61
N GLY A 229 -17.76 -10.47 -2.59
CA GLY A 229 -18.29 -9.99 -3.87
C GLY A 229 -17.23 -9.23 -4.67
N ASP A 230 -17.61 -8.08 -5.24
CA ASP A 230 -16.76 -7.30 -6.14
C ASP A 230 -15.78 -6.33 -5.45
N LYS A 231 -15.65 -6.41 -4.11
CA LYS A 231 -14.72 -5.59 -3.35
C LYS A 231 -13.28 -5.76 -3.86
N PRO A 232 -12.46 -4.69 -3.90
CA PRO A 232 -11.12 -4.74 -4.48
C PRO A 232 -10.20 -5.80 -3.88
N TYR A 233 -9.56 -6.55 -4.78
CA TYR A 233 -8.44 -7.44 -4.50
C TYR A 233 -7.15 -6.78 -4.99
N ILE A 234 -6.18 -6.62 -4.10
CA ILE A 234 -4.96 -5.83 -4.33
C ILE A 234 -3.75 -6.70 -4.05
N SER A 235 -2.68 -6.53 -4.83
CA SER A 235 -1.40 -7.17 -4.53
C SER A 235 -0.21 -6.26 -4.82
N PHE A 236 0.99 -6.81 -4.70
CA PHE A 236 2.25 -6.09 -4.81
C PHE A 236 3.27 -6.92 -5.58
N ILE A 237 4.25 -6.27 -6.20
CA ILE A 237 5.34 -6.92 -6.93
C ILE A 237 6.66 -6.27 -6.52
N HIS A 238 7.61 -7.07 -6.04
CA HIS A 238 9.01 -6.66 -5.95
C HIS A 238 9.59 -6.66 -7.37
N LEU A 239 9.86 -5.47 -7.91
CA LEU A 239 10.21 -5.28 -9.31
C LEU A 239 11.68 -4.86 -9.45
N ASP A 240 12.38 -5.50 -10.37
CA ASP A 240 13.61 -4.99 -11.00
C ASP A 240 13.34 -4.78 -12.49
N LEU A 241 13.13 -3.53 -12.91
CA LEU A 241 12.83 -3.21 -14.31
C LEU A 241 14.13 -3.11 -15.11
N LEU A 242 14.38 -4.08 -15.98
CA LEU A 242 15.61 -4.19 -16.76
C LEU A 242 15.65 -3.13 -17.88
N ALA A 243 16.86 -2.74 -18.28
CA ALA A 243 17.07 -1.73 -19.33
C ALA A 243 16.68 -2.23 -20.73
N ASP A 244 16.84 -3.54 -20.97
CA ASP A 244 16.35 -4.18 -22.18
C ASP A 244 14.82 -4.36 -22.07
N PRO A 245 14.03 -3.70 -22.93
CA PRO A 245 12.57 -3.74 -22.85
C PRO A 245 11.97 -5.11 -23.13
N ASP A 246 12.71 -5.97 -23.83
CA ASP A 246 12.30 -7.31 -24.23
C ASP A 246 12.87 -8.40 -23.31
N ALA A 247 13.59 -8.01 -22.25
CA ALA A 247 14.17 -8.99 -21.32
C ALA A 247 13.08 -9.87 -20.69
N PRO A 248 13.24 -11.21 -20.74
CA PRO A 248 12.21 -12.13 -20.26
C PRO A 248 12.09 -12.07 -18.73
N MET A 249 10.90 -12.39 -18.22
CA MET A 249 10.60 -12.44 -16.79
C MET A 249 11.47 -13.47 -16.06
N GLN A 250 12.28 -13.02 -15.11
CA GLN A 250 13.06 -13.84 -14.19
C GLN A 250 12.46 -13.76 -12.78
N ARG A 251 11.82 -14.84 -12.34
CA ARG A 251 11.10 -14.86 -11.07
C ARG A 251 12.05 -14.92 -9.87
N HIS A 252 11.69 -14.20 -8.83
CA HIS A 252 12.22 -14.40 -7.48
C HIS A 252 11.09 -14.30 -6.46
N ARG A 253 11.41 -14.50 -5.17
CA ARG A 253 10.42 -14.35 -4.10
C ARG A 253 9.76 -12.98 -4.20
N PHE A 254 8.43 -12.99 -4.24
CA PHE A 254 7.55 -11.81 -4.29
C PHE A 254 7.63 -10.94 -5.56
N GLY A 255 8.24 -11.40 -6.65
CA GLY A 255 8.21 -10.66 -7.91
C GLY A 255 9.21 -11.19 -8.95
N GLY A 256 9.88 -10.28 -9.64
CA GLY A 256 10.85 -10.65 -10.67
C GLY A 256 11.60 -9.48 -11.30
N ALA A 257 12.62 -9.83 -12.07
CA ALA A 257 13.31 -8.92 -12.98
C ALA A 257 12.75 -9.11 -14.40
N VAL A 258 12.41 -8.02 -15.09
CA VAL A 258 11.76 -8.11 -16.41
C VAL A 258 11.94 -6.82 -17.21
N GLY A 259 11.89 -6.88 -18.54
CA GLY A 259 11.75 -5.71 -19.41
C GLY A 259 10.32 -5.15 -19.39
N ARG A 260 10.12 -3.92 -19.88
CA ARG A 260 8.80 -3.27 -19.84
C ARG A 260 7.70 -4.03 -20.59
N HIS A 261 8.01 -4.72 -21.69
CA HIS A 261 6.98 -5.48 -22.43
C HIS A 261 6.49 -6.67 -21.62
N GLY A 262 7.40 -7.43 -21.01
CA GLY A 262 7.04 -8.51 -20.10
C GLY A 262 6.31 -8.03 -18.82
N LEU A 263 6.64 -6.82 -18.32
CA LEU A 263 5.87 -6.21 -17.22
C LEU A 263 4.43 -5.90 -17.64
N ILE A 264 4.20 -5.38 -18.84
CA ILE A 264 2.85 -5.11 -19.36
C ILE A 264 2.05 -6.41 -19.46
N GLU A 265 2.64 -7.47 -20.02
CA GLU A 265 2.00 -8.80 -20.09
C GLU A 265 1.66 -9.35 -18.70
N GLU A 266 2.59 -9.27 -17.75
CA GLU A 266 2.38 -9.68 -16.37
C GLU A 266 1.21 -8.93 -15.73
N LEU A 267 1.15 -7.60 -15.87
CA LEU A 267 0.11 -6.77 -15.26
C LEU A 267 -1.27 -7.00 -15.92
N HIS A 268 -1.32 -7.27 -17.23
CA HIS A 268 -2.54 -7.75 -17.88
C HIS A 268 -2.99 -9.10 -17.30
N ALA A 269 -2.07 -10.07 -17.14
CA ALA A 269 -2.39 -11.35 -16.54
C ALA A 269 -2.87 -11.21 -15.08
N MET A 270 -2.30 -10.27 -14.31
CA MET A 270 -2.78 -9.94 -12.96
C MET A 270 -4.20 -9.37 -12.98
N ARG A 271 -4.51 -8.46 -13.92
CA ARG A 271 -5.86 -7.91 -14.11
C ARG A 271 -6.87 -9.02 -14.41
N GLU A 272 -6.55 -9.91 -15.35
CA GLU A 272 -7.39 -11.07 -15.70
C GLU A 272 -7.55 -12.05 -14.54
N ALA A 273 -6.51 -12.21 -13.71
CA ALA A 273 -6.57 -12.98 -12.48
C ALA A 273 -7.45 -12.33 -11.38
N GLY A 274 -8.05 -11.17 -11.63
CA GLY A 274 -8.98 -10.49 -10.73
C GLY A 274 -8.33 -9.47 -9.79
N VAL A 275 -7.04 -9.17 -9.98
CA VAL A 275 -6.37 -8.07 -9.28
C VAL A 275 -6.90 -6.74 -9.79
N ARG A 276 -7.17 -5.79 -8.89
CA ARG A 276 -7.69 -4.45 -9.21
C ARG A 276 -6.67 -3.34 -8.96
N HIS A 277 -5.63 -3.62 -8.18
CA HIS A 277 -4.50 -2.72 -7.99
C HIS A 277 -3.23 -3.52 -7.74
N VAL A 278 -2.11 -3.03 -8.28
CA VAL A 278 -0.78 -3.54 -7.98
C VAL A 278 0.13 -2.41 -7.49
N GLY A 279 0.72 -2.58 -6.31
CA GLY A 279 1.83 -1.74 -5.84
C GLY A 279 3.19 -2.29 -6.31
N LEU A 280 4.03 -1.43 -6.90
CA LEU A 280 5.38 -1.79 -7.33
C LEU A 280 6.41 -1.38 -6.27
N HIS A 281 7.27 -2.32 -5.90
CA HIS A 281 8.30 -2.12 -4.87
C HIS A 281 9.69 -2.27 -5.48
N PHE A 282 10.50 -1.20 -5.38
CA PHE A 282 11.72 -1.03 -6.19
C PHE A 282 13.03 -1.41 -5.48
N ARG A 283 12.99 -1.99 -4.27
CA ARG A 283 14.22 -2.21 -3.49
C ARG A 283 15.27 -3.08 -4.18
N ARG A 284 14.87 -3.90 -5.14
CA ARG A 284 15.76 -4.75 -5.95
C ARG A 284 16.23 -4.11 -7.25
N SER A 285 15.71 -2.93 -7.60
CA SER A 285 16.02 -2.22 -8.84
C SER A 285 17.52 -2.02 -8.98
N GLN A 286 18.11 -2.56 -10.05
CA GLN A 286 19.53 -2.34 -10.33
C GLN A 286 19.79 -0.95 -10.93
N ARG A 287 18.76 -0.34 -11.52
CA ARG A 287 18.78 1.03 -12.05
C ARG A 287 18.32 2.03 -10.99
N PRO A 288 18.64 3.34 -11.16
CA PRO A 288 18.03 4.38 -10.34
C PRO A 288 16.50 4.25 -10.33
N VAL A 289 15.89 4.38 -9.14
CA VAL A 289 14.43 4.20 -8.98
C VAL A 289 13.65 5.24 -9.80
N SER A 290 14.17 6.47 -9.92
CA SER A 290 13.61 7.51 -10.79
C SER A 290 13.46 7.05 -12.24
N ASP A 291 14.51 6.46 -12.80
CA ASP A 291 14.56 6.07 -14.21
C ASP A 291 13.55 4.95 -14.50
N ALA A 292 13.45 3.98 -13.57
CA ALA A 292 12.45 2.92 -13.67
C ALA A 292 11.02 3.47 -13.56
N MET A 293 10.78 4.40 -12.64
CA MET A 293 9.46 5.04 -12.47
C MET A 293 9.07 5.88 -13.70
N GLU A 294 10.01 6.63 -14.27
CA GLU A 294 9.78 7.43 -15.49
C GLU A 294 9.50 6.54 -16.69
N GLU A 295 10.20 5.43 -16.85
CA GLU A 295 9.93 4.46 -17.90
C GLU A 295 8.55 3.80 -17.73
N ILE A 296 8.18 3.41 -16.51
CA ILE A 296 6.85 2.87 -16.22
C ILE A 296 5.77 3.91 -16.53
N ALA A 297 5.99 5.16 -16.13
CA ALA A 297 5.06 6.25 -16.40
C ALA A 297 4.85 6.50 -17.89
N ALA A 298 5.94 6.49 -18.68
CA ALA A 298 5.89 6.77 -20.11
C ALA A 298 5.33 5.60 -20.93
N TYR A 299 5.65 4.35 -20.57
CA TYR A 299 5.40 3.19 -21.42
C TYR A 299 4.45 2.13 -20.85
N VAL A 300 4.24 2.08 -19.53
CA VAL A 300 3.42 1.04 -18.89
C VAL A 300 2.08 1.60 -18.42
N LEU A 301 2.07 2.70 -17.67
CA LEU A 301 0.83 3.30 -17.16
C LEU A 301 -0.24 3.59 -18.25
N PRO A 302 0.11 4.04 -19.47
CA PRO A 302 -0.89 4.29 -20.52
C PRO A 302 -1.72 3.07 -20.92
N HIS A 303 -1.21 1.84 -20.71
CA HIS A 303 -1.96 0.61 -20.99
C HIS A 303 -3.09 0.35 -19.98
N PHE A 304 -3.03 0.97 -18.80
CA PHE A 304 -3.94 0.67 -17.69
C PHE A 304 -4.74 1.88 -17.21
N HIS A 305 -4.19 3.10 -17.33
CA HIS A 305 -4.82 4.31 -16.79
C HIS A 305 -5.54 5.17 -17.86
N ALA A 306 -5.26 4.99 -19.16
CA ALA A 306 -5.74 5.88 -20.22
C ALA A 306 -7.26 5.88 -20.46
N GLU A 307 -7.99 4.84 -20.02
CA GLU A 307 -9.46 4.79 -20.09
C GLU A 307 -10.13 5.46 -18.88
N ALA A 308 -9.49 5.42 -17.71
CA ALA A 308 -9.99 6.03 -16.47
C ALA A 308 -10.00 7.56 -16.56
N ASP A 309 -8.97 8.15 -17.17
CA ASP A 309 -8.78 9.61 -17.22
C ASP A 309 -9.73 10.31 -18.22
N ARG A 310 -10.28 9.59 -19.20
CA ARG A 310 -11.29 10.13 -20.14
C ARG A 310 -12.68 10.27 -19.53
N GLN A 311 -12.96 9.55 -18.44
CA GLN A 311 -14.25 9.60 -17.74
C GLN A 311 -14.24 10.57 -16.54
N GLY A 312 -13.16 11.34 -16.36
CA GLY A 312 -13.11 12.41 -15.36
C GLY A 312 -14.09 13.55 -15.68
N PRO A 313 -14.49 14.39 -14.69
CA PRO A 313 -15.57 15.37 -14.83
C PRO A 313 -15.36 16.50 -15.87
N GLY A 314 -14.29 16.46 -16.67
CA GLY A 314 -13.98 17.46 -17.70
C GLY A 314 -14.40 17.10 -19.14
N ALA A 315 -14.92 15.90 -19.40
CA ALA A 315 -15.24 15.45 -20.77
C ALA A 315 -16.70 15.73 -21.23
N MET A 316 -17.43 16.59 -20.51
CA MET A 316 -18.81 16.98 -20.87
C MET A 316 -18.95 18.47 -21.26
N ALA A 317 -17.89 19.05 -21.81
CA ALA A 317 -17.94 20.36 -22.45
C ALA A 317 -17.08 20.38 -23.72
N ALA A 318 -17.61 19.82 -24.80
CA ALA A 318 -17.27 20.16 -26.18
C ALA A 318 -18.50 19.92 -27.05
#